data_AF-A0A9E5LIY5-F1
#
_entry.id   AF-A0A9E5LIY5-F1
#
_cell.length_a   1.000
_cell.length_b   1.000
_cell.length_c   1.000
_cell.angle_alpha   90.00
_cell.angle_beta   90.00
_cell.angle_gamma   90.00
#
_symmetry.space_group_name_H-M   'P 1'
#
loop_
_entity.id
_entity.type
_entity.pdbx_description
1 polymer ?
#
loop_
_entity_poly.entity_id
_entity_poly.type
_entity_poly.pdbx_seq_one_letter_code
_entity_poly.pdbx_strand_id
1 'polypeptide(L)' 'MDLMNFLFNMSAAKDTDELWNLLLKGLDYYDFDLFLYGFLRFTTGTSVGDPNDFLILSNHHIDYLEGFVDT' A
#
# COMPACT_ATOMS: atom_id res chain seq x y z
N MET A 1 11.77 -9.72 14.33
CA MET A 1 11.88 -9.95 12.88
C MET A 1 13.34 -9.82 12.46
N ASP A 2 13.83 -10.66 11.55
CA ASP A 2 15.11 -10.45 10.86
C ASP A 2 14.87 -9.52 9.66
N LEU A 3 15.39 -8.29 9.75
CA LEU A 3 15.15 -7.24 8.74
C LEU A 3 15.76 -7.60 7.38
N MET A 4 16.92 -8.24 7.33
CA MET A 4 17.58 -8.56 6.07
C MET A 4 16.80 -9.63 5.32
N ASN A 5 16.36 -10.67 6.02
CA ASN A 5 15.52 -11.71 5.44
C ASN A 5 14.15 -11.16 5.01
N PHE A 6 13.56 -10.27 5.81
CA PHE A 6 12.31 -9.60 5.46
C PHE A 6 12.42 -8.81 4.15
N LEU A 7 13.42 -7.94 4.04
CA LEU A 7 13.66 -7.13 2.83
C LEU A 7 13.99 -8.02 1.62
N PHE A 8 14.75 -9.10 1.82
CA PHE A 8 15.03 -10.07 0.77
C PHE A 8 13.74 -10.71 0.23
N ASN A 9 12.87 -11.20 1.11
CA ASN A 9 11.60 -11.81 0.72
C ASN A 9 10.67 -10.81 0.01
N MET A 10 10.59 -9.56 0.50
CA MET A 10 9.85 -8.50 -0.19
C MET A 10 10.39 -8.23 -1.59
N SER A 11 11.71 -8.17 -1.77
CA SER A 11 12.33 -7.93 -3.08
C SER A 11 12.12 -9.08 -4.08
N ALA A 12 11.81 -10.28 -3.57
CA ALA A 12 11.57 -11.48 -4.36
C ALA A 12 10.07 -11.75 -4.64
N ALA A 13 9.17 -10.87 -4.18
CA ALA A 13 7.73 -10.99 -4.45
C ALA A 13 7.43 -10.93 -5.96
N LYS A 14 6.51 -11.78 -6.42
CA LYS A 14 6.19 -11.94 -7.86
C LYS A 14 5.24 -10.88 -8.37
N ASP A 15 4.40 -10.37 -7.49
CA ASP A 15 3.40 -9.37 -7.80
C ASP A 15 3.15 -8.45 -6.60
N THR A 16 2.34 -7.42 -6.83
CA THR A 16 2.00 -6.40 -5.84
C THR A 16 1.21 -6.97 -4.67
N ASP A 17 0.34 -7.97 -4.90
CA ASP A 17 -0.47 -8.57 -3.84
C ASP A 17 0.41 -9.38 -2.88
N GLU A 18 1.35 -10.17 -3.40
CA GLU A 18 2.34 -10.90 -2.60
C GLU A 18 3.21 -9.92 -1.79
N LEU A 19 3.71 -8.86 -2.43
CA LEU A 19 4.49 -7.82 -1.77
C LEU A 19 3.71 -7.15 -0.64
N TRP A 20 2.45 -6.78 -0.90
CA TRP A 20 1.58 -6.13 0.08
C TRP A 20 1.31 -7.02 1.28
N ASN A 21 0.99 -8.29 1.05
CA ASN A 21 0.77 -9.26 2.13
C ASN A 21 2.02 -9.52 2.97
N LEU A 22 3.20 -9.54 2.35
CA LEU A 22 4.47 -9.64 3.07
C LEU A 22 4.71 -8.40 3.94
N LEU A 23 4.45 -7.20 3.40
CA LEU A 23 4.57 -5.94 4.14
C LEU A 23 3.66 -5.91 5.37
N LEU A 24 2.37 -6.22 5.21
CA LEU A 24 1.41 -6.25 6.32
C LEU A 24 1.85 -7.19 7.43
N LYS A 25 2.27 -8.42 7.10
CA LYS A 25 2.78 -9.39 8.08
C LYS A 25 4.05 -8.92 8.79
N GLY A 26 4.93 -8.23 8.07
CA GLY A 26 6.16 -7.70 8.64
C GLY A 26 5.93 -6.53 9.59
N LEU A 27 4.92 -5.71 9.33
CA LEU A 27 4.62 -4.54 10.15
C LEU A 27 3.66 -4.85 11.32
N ASP A 28 2.82 -5.88 11.20
CA ASP A 28 2.06 -6.47 12.30
C ASP A 28 2.98 -6.90 13.46
N TYR A 29 4.20 -7.38 13.15
CA TYR A 29 5.23 -7.67 14.16
C TYR A 29 5.61 -6.46 15.04
N TYR A 30 5.40 -5.25 14.54
CA TYR A 30 5.72 -3.99 15.23
C TYR A 30 4.47 -3.25 15.74
N ASP A 31 3.32 -3.92 15.80
CA ASP A 31 2.04 -3.34 16.24
C ASP A 31 1.58 -2.13 15.39
N PHE A 32 1.93 -2.12 14.10
CA PHE A 32 1.37 -1.17 13.15
C PHE A 32 0.22 -1.84 12.39
N ASP A 33 -1.00 -1.34 12.61
CA ASP A 33 -2.23 -2.02 12.16
C ASP A 33 -2.85 -1.45 10.89
N LEU A 34 -2.61 -0.18 10.57
CA LEU A 34 -3.31 0.54 9.50
C LEU A 34 -2.34 1.15 8.49
N PHE A 35 -2.50 0.76 7.23
CA PHE A 35 -1.65 1.15 6.12
C PHE A 35 -2.45 1.67 4.95
N LEU A 36 -1.88 2.72 4.35
CA LEU A 36 -2.31 3.30 3.09
C LEU A 36 -1.07 3.56 2.25
N TYR A 37 -0.98 2.90 1.11
CA TYR A 37 0.07 3.11 0.11
C TYR A 37 -0.56 3.68 -1.15
N GLY A 38 -0.07 4.83 -1.59
CA GLY A 38 -0.48 5.48 -2.82
C GLY A 38 0.69 5.57 -3.79
N PHE A 39 0.52 5.03 -4.99
CA PHE A 39 1.44 5.21 -6.11
C PHE A 39 0.74 5.99 -7.22
N LEU A 40 1.25 7.18 -7.52
CA LEU A 40 0.66 8.12 -8.48
C LEU A 40 1.64 8.33 -9.63
N ARG A 41 1.23 8.08 -10.88
CA ARG A 41 2.08 8.34 -12.05
C ARG A 41 2.16 9.82 -12.40
N PHE A 42 1.04 10.53 -12.26
CA PHE A 42 0.94 11.95 -12.57
C PHE A 42 0.27 12.66 -11.40
N THR A 43 0.99 13.59 -10.78
CA THR A 43 0.43 14.46 -9.74
C THR A 43 0.26 15.86 -10.31
N THR A 44 -0.96 16.38 -10.29
CA THR A 44 -1.17 17.82 -10.47
C THR A 44 -1.19 18.46 -9.09
N GLY A 45 -0.70 19.69 -8.94
CA GLY A 45 -0.47 20.31 -7.62
C GLY A 45 -1.69 20.39 -6.68
N THR A 46 -2.89 20.09 -7.15
CA THR A 46 -4.15 20.10 -6.38
C THR A 46 -4.98 18.83 -6.53
N SER A 47 -4.54 17.82 -7.28
CA SER A 47 -5.31 16.58 -7.47
C SER A 47 -4.38 15.38 -7.65
N VAL A 48 -4.81 14.26 -7.08
CA VAL A 48 -4.22 12.92 -7.23
C VAL A 48 -4.30 12.37 -8.67
N GLY A 49 -4.88 13.13 -9.61
CA GLY A 49 -4.88 12.78 -11.04
C GLY A 49 -6.06 11.90 -11.42
N ASP A 50 -5.95 11.23 -12.57
CA ASP A 50 -6.98 10.30 -13.05
C ASP A 50 -7.00 9.04 -12.18
N PRO A 51 -8.18 8.53 -11.76
CA PRO A 51 -8.33 7.24 -11.09
C PRO A 51 -7.64 6.06 -11.77
N ASN A 52 -7.47 6.11 -13.09
CA ASN A 52 -6.78 5.08 -13.86
C ASN A 52 -5.24 5.22 -13.82
N ASP A 53 -4.72 6.32 -13.28
CA ASP A 53 -3.29 6.63 -13.21
C ASP A 53 -2.66 6.43 -11.82
N PHE A 54 -3.46 5.94 -10.86
CA PHE A 54 -2.98 5.63 -9.52
C PHE A 54 -3.30 4.22 -9.06
N LEU A 55 -2.46 3.72 -8.15
CA LEU A 55 -2.68 2.50 -7.40
C LEU A 55 -2.76 2.87 -5.92
N ILE A 56 -3.83 2.46 -5.27
CA ILE A 56 -3.99 2.57 -3.82
C ILE A 56 -4.07 1.15 -3.24
N LEU A 57 -3.21 0.87 -2.26
CA LEU A 57 -3.29 -0.31 -1.42
C LEU A 57 -3.62 0.12 0.00
N SER A 58 -4.61 -0.51 0.61
CA SER A 58 -5.03 -0.18 1.96
C SER A 58 -5.56 -1.43 2.65
N ASN A 59 -5.33 -1.52 3.95
CA ASN A 59 -6.01 -2.48 4.83
C ASN A 59 -7.05 -1.81 5.74
N HIS A 60 -7.36 -0.53 5.49
CA HIS A 60 -8.46 0.15 6.15
C HIS A 60 -9.80 -0.46 5.73
N HIS A 61 -10.80 -0.31 6.59
CA HIS A 61 -12.18 -0.65 6.24
C HIS A 61 -12.63 0.16 5.02
N ILE A 62 -13.51 -0.41 4.19
CA ILE A 62 -13.94 0.21 2.93
C ILE A 62 -14.58 1.59 3.17
N ASP A 63 -15.36 1.75 4.26
CA ASP A 63 -15.96 3.02 4.67
C ASP A 63 -14.94 4.15 4.89
N TYR A 64 -13.70 3.80 5.25
CA TYR A 64 -12.63 4.80 5.38
C TYR A 64 -12.17 5.30 4.02
N LEU A 65 -12.22 4.46 2.98
CA LEU A 65 -11.71 4.77 1.64
C LEU A 65 -12.71 5.51 0.75
N GLU A 66 -14.02 5.31 0.97
CA GLU A 66 -15.09 5.95 0.18
C GLU A 66 -14.90 7.49 0.11
N GLY A 67 -14.50 8.14 1.20
CA GLY A 67 -14.28 9.59 1.21
C GLY A 67 -13.02 10.12 0.49
N PHE A 68 -12.11 9.24 0.06
CA PHE A 68 -10.82 9.62 -0.54
C PHE A 68 -10.66 9.19 -1.99
N VAL A 69 -11.42 8.17 -2.43
CA VAL A 69 -11.28 7.56 -3.75
C VAL A 69 -12.50 7.82 -4.64
N ASP A 70 -13.68 8.08 -4.05
CA ASP A 70 -14.87 8.43 -4.84
C ASP A 70 -14.79 9.88 -5.32
N THR A 71 -14.72 10.06 -6.64
CA THR A 71 -14.91 11.34 -7.34
C THR A 71 -15.94 11.19 -8.44
#